data_AF-A0A1A8QH32-F1
#
_entry.id   AF-A0A1A8QH32-F1
#
_cell.length_a   1.000
_cell.length_b   1.000
_cell.length_c   1.000
_cell.angle_alpha   90.00
_cell.angle_beta   90.00
_cell.angle_gamma   90.00
#
_symmetry.space_group_name_H-M   'P 1'
#
loop_
_entity.id
_entity.type
_entity.pdbx_description
1 polymer ?
#
loop_
_entity_poly.entity_id
_entity_poly.type
_entity_poly.pdbx_seq_one_letter_code
_entity_poly.pdbx_strand_id
1 'polypeptide(L)'
;LQIHQDLREELAKVKTLQALADVSKQLQLRCQEEMANRKDVEDKEGNLLPHWICQPYIRPAPKQLTTNGSAQGSELRKMVCQKRSLEDLDGAAEVLSKNKQKKKSRNPHKNFCTQQKPKYLKCEQCGNPKGNKCVFNLCRGCCKKKAFKEIADCPSHGLRFKTKAEKRKAEEDEQKDVKRSEGSVMERIRETPLPPETSTELQEQSAAPLL
;
A
#
# COMPACT_ATOMS: atom_id res chain seq x y z
N LEU A 1 18.70 -12.08 10.99
CA LEU A 1 19.87 -12.97 10.79
C LEU A 1 21.13 -12.36 11.43
N GLN A 2 21.12 -12.15 12.75
CA GLN A 2 22.32 -11.67 13.45
C GLN A 2 23.23 -12.83 13.88
N ILE A 3 22.66 -14.04 13.97
CA ILE A 3 23.34 -15.29 14.30
C ILE A 3 23.91 -15.97 13.04
N HIS A 4 23.09 -16.29 12.03
CA HIS A 4 23.58 -16.81 10.73
C HIS A 4 23.96 -15.68 9.77
N GLN A 5 25.11 -15.05 10.03
CA GLN A 5 25.62 -13.94 9.21
C GLN A 5 26.04 -14.39 7.81
N ASP A 6 26.56 -15.62 7.69
CA ASP A 6 26.93 -16.26 6.42
C ASP A 6 25.72 -16.34 5.47
N LEU A 7 24.60 -16.88 5.93
CA LEU A 7 23.37 -16.97 5.14
C LEU A 7 22.80 -15.59 4.82
N ARG A 8 22.98 -14.60 5.70
CA ARG A 8 22.58 -13.20 5.42
C ARG A 8 23.39 -12.62 4.26
N GLU A 9 24.70 -12.84 4.24
CA GLU A 9 25.57 -12.37 3.16
C GLU A 9 25.29 -13.12 1.85
N GLU A 10 25.01 -14.42 1.92
CA GLU A 10 24.65 -15.21 0.75
C GLU A 10 23.32 -14.74 0.15
N LEU A 11 22.28 -14.52 0.98
CA LEU A 11 21.01 -13.91 0.57
C LEU A 11 21.22 -12.58 -0.16
N ALA A 12 22.21 -11.78 0.27
CA ALA A 12 22.51 -10.50 -0.37
C ALA A 12 23.21 -10.64 -1.74
N LYS A 13 23.86 -11.77 -2.02
CA LYS A 13 24.62 -12.02 -3.26
C LYS A 13 23.80 -12.73 -4.34
N VAL A 14 22.79 -13.50 -3.94
CA VAL A 14 21.97 -14.33 -4.85
C VAL A 14 21.15 -13.48 -5.83
N LYS A 15 21.09 -13.92 -7.10
CA LYS A 15 20.34 -13.26 -8.19
C LYS A 15 19.22 -14.13 -8.81
N THR A 16 19.14 -15.40 -8.46
CA THR A 16 18.17 -16.35 -9.03
C THR A 16 17.19 -16.82 -7.96
N LEU A 17 15.94 -17.10 -8.36
CA LEU A 17 14.90 -17.56 -7.44
C LEU A 17 15.23 -18.94 -6.84
N GLN A 18 15.87 -19.82 -7.62
CA GLN A 18 16.28 -21.14 -7.15
C GLN A 18 17.29 -21.03 -6.01
N ALA A 19 18.36 -20.24 -6.20
CA ALA A 19 19.36 -20.05 -5.15
C ALA A 19 18.76 -19.34 -3.93
N LEU A 20 17.78 -18.43 -4.11
CA LEU A 20 17.09 -17.81 -2.97
C LEU A 20 16.31 -18.85 -2.16
N ALA A 21 15.62 -19.77 -2.85
CA ALA A 21 14.91 -20.87 -2.21
C ALA A 21 15.86 -21.80 -1.45
N ASP A 22 17.04 -22.07 -1.99
CA ASP A 22 18.02 -22.94 -1.36
C ASP A 22 18.62 -22.31 -0.09
N VAL A 23 18.96 -21.01 -0.12
CA VAL A 23 19.41 -20.29 1.08
C VAL A 23 18.30 -20.23 2.14
N SER A 24 17.03 -20.07 1.71
CA SER A 24 15.89 -20.10 2.61
C SER A 24 15.70 -21.47 3.29
N LYS A 25 15.91 -22.57 2.57
CA LYS A 25 15.86 -23.94 3.15
C LYS A 25 16.97 -24.14 4.17
N GLN A 26 18.19 -23.71 3.86
CA GLN A 26 19.32 -23.79 4.79
C GLN A 26 19.04 -23.01 6.08
N LEU A 27 18.49 -21.80 5.95
CA LEU A 27 18.11 -20.99 7.11
C LEU A 27 17.05 -21.69 7.97
N GLN A 28 16.03 -22.28 7.34
CA GLN A 28 14.99 -23.02 8.03
C GLN A 28 15.55 -24.21 8.82
N LEU A 29 16.45 -25.00 8.22
CA LEU A 29 17.07 -26.15 8.87
C LEU A 29 17.86 -25.74 10.11
N ARG A 30 18.70 -24.70 10.01
CA ARG A 30 19.49 -24.21 11.15
C ARG A 30 18.60 -23.68 12.28
N CYS A 31 17.54 -22.94 11.95
CA CYS A 31 16.59 -22.48 12.97
C CYS A 31 15.85 -23.66 13.64
N GLN A 32 15.54 -24.73 12.91
CA GLN A 32 14.90 -25.93 13.46
C GLN A 32 15.83 -26.70 14.40
N GLU A 33 17.09 -26.85 14.03
CA GLU A 33 18.13 -27.45 14.88
C GLU A 33 18.35 -26.61 16.16
N GLU A 34 18.41 -25.28 16.04
CA GLU A 34 18.48 -24.39 17.21
C GLU A 34 17.26 -24.54 18.14
N MET A 35 16.05 -24.76 17.59
CA MET A 35 14.86 -25.04 18.39
C MET A 35 14.91 -26.40 19.09
N ALA A 36 15.44 -27.43 18.43
CA ALA A 36 15.61 -28.75 19.01
C ALA A 36 16.62 -28.71 20.17
N ASN A 37 17.78 -28.06 19.96
CA ASN A 37 18.85 -27.96 20.95
C ASN A 37 18.51 -27.04 22.13
N ARG A 38 17.63 -26.04 21.94
CA ARG A 38 17.16 -25.16 23.04
C ARG A 38 16.31 -25.88 24.09
N LYS A 39 15.64 -26.98 23.71
CA LYS A 39 14.76 -27.74 24.60
C LYS A 39 15.52 -28.41 25.75
N ASP A 40 16.85 -28.55 25.63
CA ASP A 40 17.73 -29.15 26.63
C ASP A 40 18.36 -28.12 27.61
N VAL A 41 18.18 -26.81 27.39
CA VAL A 41 18.88 -25.71 28.12
C VAL A 41 17.89 -24.70 28.75
N GLU A 42 16.60 -25.04 28.84
CA GLU A 42 15.53 -24.06 29.04
C GLU A 42 15.33 -23.54 30.50
N ASP A 43 16.23 -23.86 31.44
CA ASP A 43 16.02 -23.49 32.87
C ASP A 43 16.86 -22.29 33.38
N LYS A 44 17.73 -21.66 32.57
CA LYS A 44 18.66 -20.62 33.09
C LYS A 44 18.57 -19.21 32.50
N GLU A 45 18.08 -19.01 31.27
CA GLU A 45 17.93 -17.67 30.70
C GLU A 45 16.48 -17.35 30.32
N GLY A 46 15.69 -16.99 31.34
CA GLY A 46 14.34 -16.49 31.15
C GLY A 46 14.27 -15.33 30.13
N ASN A 47 13.34 -15.48 29.18
CA ASN A 47 12.74 -14.45 28.32
C ASN A 47 13.46 -14.02 27.03
N LEU A 48 14.49 -14.72 26.55
CA LEU A 48 15.01 -14.46 25.20
C LEU A 48 14.22 -15.25 24.16
N LEU A 49 13.17 -14.61 23.62
CA LEU A 49 12.49 -15.06 22.40
C LEU A 49 13.54 -15.40 21.32
N PRO A 50 13.30 -16.43 20.49
CA PRO A 50 14.21 -16.75 19.40
C PRO A 50 14.51 -15.55 18.51
N HIS A 51 15.71 -15.50 17.91
CA HIS A 51 16.19 -14.33 17.17
C HIS A 51 15.36 -13.97 15.92
N TRP A 52 14.54 -14.89 15.44
CA TRP A 52 13.58 -14.68 14.36
C TRP A 52 12.23 -14.11 14.82
N ILE A 53 12.01 -14.00 16.13
CA ILE A 53 10.84 -13.34 16.72
C ILE A 53 11.27 -11.99 17.26
N CYS A 54 10.60 -10.92 16.81
CA CYS A 54 10.85 -9.59 17.35
C CYS A 54 10.54 -9.55 18.85
N GLN A 55 11.47 -9.01 19.65
CA GLN A 55 11.20 -8.74 21.05
C GLN A 55 10.04 -7.73 21.17
N PRO A 56 9.10 -7.95 22.10
CA PRO A 56 8.05 -6.97 22.35
C PRO A 56 8.69 -5.65 22.76
N TYR A 57 8.27 -4.55 22.14
CA TYR A 57 8.74 -3.24 22.52
C TYR A 57 8.26 -2.89 23.93
N ILE A 58 9.16 -2.95 24.89
CA ILE A 58 8.95 -2.49 26.26
C ILE A 58 9.72 -1.19 26.41
N ARG A 59 9.00 -0.09 26.64
CA ARG A 59 9.64 1.18 26.99
C ARG A 59 10.17 1.06 28.41
N PRO A 60 11.50 1.06 28.65
CA PRO A 60 12.02 1.04 30.01
C PRO A 60 11.53 2.27 30.77
N ALA A 61 11.25 2.08 32.06
CA ALA A 61 10.91 3.19 32.93
C ALA A 61 12.05 4.24 32.87
N PRO A 62 11.71 5.54 32.96
CA PRO A 62 12.74 6.58 33.04
C PRO A 62 13.74 6.22 34.15
N LYS A 63 15.03 6.15 33.80
CA LYS A 63 16.09 5.89 34.79
C LYS A 63 15.93 6.91 35.92
N GLN A 64 15.74 6.44 37.15
CA GLN A 64 15.80 7.32 38.31
C GLN A 64 17.22 7.89 38.35
N LEU A 65 17.34 9.21 38.43
CA LEU A 65 18.63 9.85 38.59
C LEU A 65 19.11 9.53 40.00
N THR A 66 19.89 8.47 40.15
CA THR A 66 20.67 8.22 41.36
C THR A 66 21.81 9.23 41.38
N THR A 67 21.52 10.43 41.84
CA THR A 67 22.57 11.31 42.37
C THR A 67 23.01 10.69 43.69
N ASN A 68 24.29 10.39 43.81
CA ASN A 68 24.88 9.78 45.00
C ASN A 68 24.47 10.55 46.26
N GLY A 69 23.85 9.85 47.21
CA GLY A 69 23.67 10.30 48.59
C GLY A 69 22.55 11.31 48.83
N SER A 70 21.29 10.90 48.73
CA SER A 70 20.24 11.23 49.72
C SER A 70 18.90 10.69 49.23
N ALA A 71 18.42 9.65 49.92
CA ALA A 71 17.08 9.12 49.72
C ALA A 71 16.06 10.04 50.41
N GLN A 72 15.66 11.13 49.76
CA GLN A 72 14.38 11.78 50.03
C GLN A 72 13.78 12.35 48.75
N GLY A 73 12.74 11.68 48.25
CA GLY A 73 12.01 12.13 47.07
C GLY A 73 10.89 11.18 46.64
N SER A 74 10.32 10.41 47.56
CA SER A 74 9.23 9.46 47.29
C SER A 74 7.85 10.14 47.24
N GLU A 75 7.67 11.33 47.84
CA GLU A 75 6.35 11.99 47.90
C GLU A 75 6.10 13.07 46.83
N LEU A 76 7.11 13.84 46.41
CA LEU A 76 6.90 14.95 45.47
C LEU A 76 6.57 14.54 44.02
N ARG A 77 6.68 13.25 43.68
CA ARG A 77 6.39 12.75 42.32
C ARG A 77 5.00 12.14 42.16
N LYS A 78 4.27 11.85 43.26
CA LYS A 78 2.88 11.38 43.19
C LYS A 78 1.90 12.50 42.80
N MET A 79 2.24 13.76 43.07
CA MET A 79 1.41 14.92 42.71
C MET A 79 1.45 15.31 41.22
N VAL A 80 2.36 14.74 40.41
CA VAL A 80 2.50 15.08 38.97
C VAL A 80 1.80 14.05 38.06
N CYS A 81 1.34 12.92 38.62
CA CYS A 81 0.66 11.85 37.88
C CYS A 81 -0.77 11.60 38.39
N GLN A 82 -1.45 12.61 38.91
CA GLN A 82 -2.91 12.59 38.90
C GLN A 82 -3.37 13.04 37.50
N LYS A 83 -4.09 12.18 36.79
CA LYS A 83 -5.02 12.64 35.75
C LYS A 83 -5.86 13.74 36.40
N ARG A 84 -5.86 14.96 35.85
CA ARG A 84 -6.71 16.03 36.37
C ARG A 84 -8.15 15.53 36.44
N SER A 85 -8.77 15.68 37.61
CA SER A 85 -10.22 15.55 37.78
C SER A 85 -10.93 16.53 36.86
N LEU A 86 -12.11 16.11 36.40
CA LEU A 86 -12.97 16.78 35.43
C LEU A 86 -13.69 17.99 36.04
N GLU A 87 -13.08 18.81 36.88
CA GLU A 87 -13.80 19.93 37.52
C GLU A 87 -12.84 21.11 37.65
N ASP A 88 -12.86 21.99 36.65
CA ASP A 88 -13.22 23.40 36.87
C ASP A 88 -13.23 24.18 35.56
N LEU A 89 -14.41 24.71 35.22
CA LEU A 89 -14.61 25.81 34.30
C LEU A 89 -14.41 27.09 35.13
N ASP A 90 -13.26 27.74 35.03
CA ASP A 90 -13.11 29.19 34.75
C ASP A 90 -11.71 29.69 35.12
N GLY A 91 -11.21 30.65 34.32
CA GLY A 91 -10.18 31.59 34.79
C GLY A 91 -8.72 31.15 34.73
N ALA A 92 -8.14 31.04 33.53
CA ALA A 92 -6.78 31.52 33.23
C ALA A 92 -6.46 31.26 31.77
N ALA A 93 -5.98 32.29 31.06
CA ALA A 93 -5.42 32.16 29.74
C ALA A 93 -4.35 31.04 29.70
N GLU A 94 -4.79 29.90 29.15
CA GLU A 94 -4.06 28.82 28.51
C GLU A 94 -2.52 28.95 28.51
N VAL A 95 -1.89 28.64 29.65
CA VAL A 95 -0.44 28.46 29.72
C VAL A 95 -0.10 27.20 28.91
N LEU A 96 0.27 27.41 27.65
CA LEU A 96 0.75 26.35 26.76
C LEU A 96 1.87 25.57 27.46
N SER A 97 1.78 24.23 27.43
CA SER A 97 2.87 23.36 27.91
C SER A 97 4.22 23.77 27.30
N LYS A 98 5.33 23.60 28.03
CA LYS A 98 6.71 23.85 27.55
C LYS A 98 6.98 23.29 26.15
N ASN A 99 6.41 22.13 25.81
CA ASN A 99 6.49 21.55 24.47
C ASN A 99 5.67 22.28 23.40
N LYS A 100 4.47 22.77 23.75
CA LYS A 100 3.64 23.61 22.87
C LYS A 100 4.31 24.97 22.65
N GLN A 101 4.90 25.58 23.68
CA GLN A 101 5.68 26.82 23.57
C GLN A 101 6.90 26.65 22.65
N LYS A 102 7.70 25.58 22.82
CA LYS A 102 8.84 25.27 21.94
C LYS A 102 8.44 25.02 20.48
N LYS A 103 7.22 24.50 20.25
CA LYS A 103 6.67 24.34 18.89
C LYS A 103 6.16 25.67 18.32
N LYS A 104 5.60 26.55 19.15
CA LYS A 104 5.14 27.89 18.72
C LYS A 104 6.31 28.84 18.44
N SER A 105 7.40 28.75 19.19
CA SER A 105 8.62 29.54 18.91
C SER A 105 9.27 29.15 17.59
N ARG A 106 9.19 27.87 17.19
CA ARG A 106 9.68 27.39 15.88
C ARG A 106 8.70 27.67 14.73
N ASN A 107 7.41 27.76 15.01
CA ASN A 107 6.37 28.06 14.04
C ASN A 107 5.28 28.93 14.69
N PRO A 108 5.39 30.27 14.55
CA PRO A 108 4.45 31.22 15.17
C PRO A 108 2.99 31.03 14.73
N HIS A 109 2.76 30.53 13.51
CA HIS A 109 1.44 30.25 12.96
C HIS A 109 0.82 28.94 13.48
N LYS A 110 1.51 28.19 14.34
CA LYS A 110 0.98 26.95 14.90
C LYS A 110 -0.06 27.26 15.99
N ASN A 111 -1.34 27.08 15.65
CA ASN A 111 -2.43 27.20 16.59
C ASN A 111 -2.58 25.91 17.43
N PHE A 112 -2.56 26.07 18.76
CA PHE A 112 -2.75 24.98 19.73
C PHE A 112 -4.13 24.97 20.36
N CYS A 113 -4.92 26.02 20.12
CA CYS A 113 -6.32 26.11 20.54
C CYS A 113 -7.10 25.00 19.83
N THR A 114 -7.73 24.13 20.62
CA THR A 114 -8.55 23.01 20.12
C THR A 114 -9.74 23.49 19.31
N GLN A 115 -10.26 24.68 19.60
CA GLN A 115 -11.38 25.29 18.85
C GLN A 115 -10.99 25.79 17.46
N GLN A 116 -9.73 26.19 17.26
CA GLN A 116 -9.22 26.71 15.99
C GLN A 116 -8.58 25.64 15.10
N LYS A 117 -8.50 24.39 15.56
CA LYS A 117 -8.05 23.28 14.72
C LYS A 117 -9.07 23.11 13.59
N PRO A 118 -8.68 23.14 12.30
CA PRO A 118 -9.64 23.08 11.20
C PRO A 118 -10.49 21.82 11.37
N LYS A 119 -11.78 22.04 11.67
CA LYS A 119 -12.76 20.97 11.76
C LYS A 119 -12.91 20.41 10.35
N TYR A 120 -12.46 19.18 10.15
CA TYR A 120 -12.73 18.47 8.92
C TYR A 120 -14.25 18.42 8.73
N LEU A 121 -14.72 18.77 7.53
CA LEU A 121 -16.12 18.61 7.21
C LEU A 121 -16.43 17.11 7.25
N LYS A 122 -17.45 16.72 8.01
CA LYS A 122 -17.85 15.32 8.19
C LYS A 122 -18.74 14.88 7.05
N CYS A 123 -18.52 13.69 6.52
CA CYS A 123 -19.33 13.06 5.48
C CYS A 123 -20.72 12.75 6.03
N GLU A 124 -21.76 13.18 5.33
CA GLU A 124 -23.16 13.04 5.76
C GLU A 124 -23.57 11.58 5.96
N GLN A 125 -23.01 10.65 5.17
CA GLN A 125 -23.40 9.24 5.23
C GLN A 125 -22.73 8.42 6.34
N CYS A 126 -21.57 8.85 6.87
CA CYS A 126 -20.80 7.99 7.80
C CYS A 126 -19.90 8.74 8.79
N GLY A 127 -19.93 10.08 8.84
CA GLY A 127 -19.13 10.87 9.78
C GLY A 127 -17.63 10.96 9.47
N ASN A 128 -17.11 10.15 8.55
CA ASN A 128 -15.72 10.21 8.08
C ASN A 128 -15.39 11.57 7.43
N PRO A 129 -14.14 12.05 7.46
CA PRO A 129 -13.77 13.32 6.83
C PRO A 129 -14.08 13.32 5.32
N LYS A 130 -14.72 14.39 4.85
CA LYS A 130 -14.99 14.67 3.43
C LYS A 130 -13.66 14.93 2.70
N GLY A 131 -13.58 14.50 1.44
CA GLY A 131 -12.48 14.93 0.58
C GLY A 131 -12.66 16.42 0.21
N ASN A 132 -11.66 17.26 0.48
CA ASN A 132 -11.76 18.72 0.29
C ASN A 132 -12.15 19.13 -1.14
N LYS A 133 -11.81 18.33 -2.15
CA LYS A 133 -12.12 18.59 -3.57
C LYS A 133 -13.10 17.54 -4.15
N CYS A 134 -13.79 16.80 -3.29
CA CYS A 134 -14.69 15.73 -3.73
C CYS A 134 -15.91 16.33 -4.44
N VAL A 135 -16.16 15.89 -5.67
CA VAL A 135 -17.32 16.32 -6.48
C VAL A 135 -18.64 16.05 -5.75
N PHE A 136 -18.70 14.97 -4.98
CA PHE A 136 -19.89 14.59 -4.22
C PHE A 136 -19.90 15.12 -2.79
N ASN A 137 -18.87 15.85 -2.35
CA ASN A 137 -18.71 16.24 -0.94
C ASN A 137 -18.83 15.05 0.04
N LEU A 138 -18.33 13.88 -0.34
CA LEU A 138 -18.36 12.67 0.49
C LEU A 138 -16.94 12.26 0.89
N CYS A 139 -16.82 11.35 1.85
CA CYS A 139 -15.57 10.63 2.09
C CYS A 139 -15.28 9.67 0.92
N ARG A 140 -14.05 9.16 0.82
CA ARG A 140 -13.66 8.23 -0.26
C ARG A 140 -14.58 7.02 -0.40
N GLY A 141 -14.99 6.40 0.71
CA GLY A 141 -15.84 5.20 0.72
C GLY A 141 -17.25 5.47 0.17
N CYS A 142 -17.91 6.51 0.68
CA CYS A 142 -19.25 6.91 0.22
C CYS A 142 -19.21 7.49 -1.21
N CYS A 143 -18.18 8.26 -1.53
CA CYS A 143 -17.93 8.77 -2.87
C CYS A 143 -17.80 7.64 -3.89
N LYS A 144 -17.10 6.54 -3.56
CA LYS A 144 -16.97 5.38 -4.46
C LYS A 144 -18.34 4.76 -4.78
N LYS A 145 -19.18 4.56 -3.76
CA LYS A 145 -20.53 3.99 -3.94
C LYS A 145 -21.42 4.88 -4.80
N LYS A 146 -21.40 6.19 -4.54
CA LYS A 146 -22.21 7.17 -5.30
C LYS A 146 -21.72 7.32 -6.74
N ALA A 147 -20.41 7.52 -6.92
CA ALA A 147 -19.78 7.65 -8.23
C ALA A 147 -19.94 6.41 -9.11
N PHE A 148 -19.98 5.21 -8.52
CA PHE A 148 -20.26 3.98 -9.26
C PHE A 148 -21.71 3.93 -9.74
N LYS A 149 -22.68 4.25 -8.86
CA LYS A 149 -24.11 4.28 -9.22
C LYS A 149 -24.43 5.32 -10.29
N GLU A 150 -23.83 6.50 -10.18
CA GLU A 150 -24.05 7.62 -11.10
C GLU A 150 -23.12 7.57 -12.32
N ILE A 151 -22.28 6.53 -12.46
CA ILE A 151 -21.24 6.37 -13.50
C ILE A 151 -20.52 7.70 -13.72
N ALA A 152 -19.96 8.24 -12.64
CA ALA A 152 -19.42 9.58 -12.59
C ALA A 152 -17.97 9.56 -12.07
N ASP A 153 -17.22 10.58 -12.46
CA ASP A 153 -15.81 10.70 -12.13
C ASP A 153 -15.59 11.62 -10.93
N CYS A 154 -14.59 11.30 -10.11
CA CYS A 154 -14.21 12.12 -8.97
C CYS A 154 -12.68 12.27 -8.93
N PRO A 155 -12.13 13.39 -9.42
CA PRO A 155 -10.68 13.62 -9.44
C PRO A 155 -10.06 13.63 -8.04
N SER A 156 -10.78 14.15 -7.03
CA SER A 156 -10.27 14.19 -5.65
C SER A 156 -10.06 12.82 -5.01
N HIS A 157 -10.72 11.76 -5.51
CA HIS A 157 -10.54 10.40 -5.02
C HIS A 157 -9.98 9.46 -6.10
N GLY A 158 -9.62 9.99 -7.27
CA GLY A 158 -9.12 9.21 -8.41
C GLY A 158 -10.14 8.22 -8.98
N LEU A 159 -11.44 8.52 -8.89
CA LEU A 159 -12.49 7.65 -9.45
C LEU A 159 -12.76 8.05 -10.91
N ARG A 160 -12.70 7.07 -11.82
CA ARG A 160 -12.89 7.25 -13.27
C ARG A 160 -13.88 6.21 -13.81
N PHE A 161 -15.13 6.27 -13.38
CA PHE A 161 -16.18 5.35 -13.83
C PHE A 161 -16.79 5.76 -15.18
N LYS A 162 -17.04 7.05 -15.41
CA LYS A 162 -17.57 7.58 -16.68
C LYS A 162 -16.59 7.38 -17.82
N THR A 163 -15.38 7.92 -17.67
CA THR A 163 -14.34 7.83 -18.70
C THR A 163 -14.05 6.37 -19.10
N LYS A 164 -14.03 5.44 -18.13
CA LYS A 164 -13.80 4.02 -18.41
C LYS A 164 -15.00 3.35 -19.10
N ALA A 165 -16.22 3.71 -18.73
CA ALA A 165 -17.42 3.17 -19.36
C ALA A 165 -17.54 3.64 -20.81
N GLU A 166 -17.29 4.93 -21.07
CA GLU A 166 -17.30 5.50 -22.42
C GLU A 166 -16.23 4.87 -23.32
N LYS A 167 -15.00 4.68 -22.81
CA LYS A 167 -13.93 4.01 -23.57
C LYS A 167 -14.31 2.59 -23.98
N ARG A 168 -14.90 1.81 -23.07
CA ARG A 168 -15.35 0.44 -23.38
C ARG A 168 -16.45 0.41 -24.43
N LYS A 169 -17.41 1.34 -24.37
CA LYS A 169 -18.46 1.45 -25.37
C LYS A 169 -17.89 1.80 -26.75
N ALA A 170 -16.96 2.75 -26.81
CA ALA A 170 -16.28 3.10 -28.07
C ALA A 170 -15.54 1.89 -28.66
N GLU A 171 -14.77 1.16 -27.85
CA GLU A 171 -14.07 -0.06 -28.27
C GLU A 171 -15.05 -1.17 -28.75
N GLU A 172 -16.22 -1.29 -28.13
CA GLU A 172 -17.26 -2.24 -28.53
C GLU A 172 -17.94 -1.85 -29.85
N ASP A 173 -18.20 -0.56 -30.05
CA ASP A 173 -18.83 -0.05 -31.26
C ASP A 173 -17.87 -0.11 -32.45
N GLU A 174 -16.59 0.22 -32.26
CA GLU A 174 -15.54 0.00 -33.27
C GLU A 174 -15.45 -1.47 -33.70
N GLN A 175 -15.53 -2.42 -32.75
CA GLN A 175 -15.54 -3.85 -33.08
C GLN A 175 -16.78 -4.30 -33.86
N LYS A 176 -17.94 -3.69 -33.61
CA LYS A 176 -19.18 -3.97 -34.36
C LYS A 176 -19.09 -3.42 -35.78
N ASP A 177 -18.56 -2.21 -35.94
CA ASP A 177 -18.38 -1.58 -37.26
C ASP A 177 -17.38 -2.36 -38.11
N VAL A 178 -16.26 -2.80 -37.53
CA VAL A 178 -15.29 -3.68 -38.23
C VAL A 178 -15.97 -4.98 -38.67
N LYS A 179 -16.67 -5.69 -37.77
CA LYS A 179 -17.39 -6.94 -38.12
C LYS A 179 -18.47 -6.73 -39.19
N ARG A 180 -19.18 -5.61 -39.16
CA ARG A 180 -20.21 -5.27 -40.16
C ARG A 180 -19.59 -4.99 -41.52
N SER A 181 -18.46 -4.30 -41.55
CA SER A 181 -17.70 -4.04 -42.78
C SER A 181 -17.12 -5.32 -43.38
N GLU A 182 -16.53 -6.20 -42.56
CA GLU A 182 -16.00 -7.50 -43.00
C GLU A 182 -17.09 -8.46 -43.48
N GLY A 183 -18.24 -8.49 -42.81
CA GLY A 183 -19.41 -9.27 -43.25
C GLY A 183 -19.98 -8.79 -44.59
N SER A 184 -20.02 -7.48 -44.83
CA SER A 184 -20.46 -6.90 -46.11
C SER A 184 -19.49 -7.15 -47.25
N VAL A 185 -18.17 -7.15 -46.97
CA VAL A 185 -17.14 -7.51 -47.95
C VAL A 185 -17.23 -9.01 -48.30
N MET A 186 -17.48 -9.88 -47.32
CA MET A 186 -17.61 -11.32 -47.55
C MET A 186 -18.87 -11.70 -48.35
N GLU A 187 -19.99 -10.98 -48.18
CA GLU A 187 -21.18 -11.19 -49.01
C GLU A 187 -20.98 -10.73 -50.46
N ARG A 188 -20.33 -9.58 -50.69
CA ARG A 188 -20.12 -9.05 -52.05
C ARG A 188 -19.21 -9.95 -52.90
N ILE A 189 -18.32 -10.72 -52.27
CA ILE A 189 -17.43 -11.69 -52.94
C ILE A 189 -18.20 -12.95 -53.38
N ARG A 190 -19.29 -13.32 -52.69
CA ARG A 190 -20.11 -14.51 -53.04
C ARG A 190 -21.06 -14.28 -54.22
N GLU A 191 -21.43 -13.04 -54.52
CA GLU A 191 -22.39 -12.72 -55.59
C GLU A 191 -21.75 -12.51 -56.97
N THR A 192 -20.43 -12.72 -57.13
CA THR A 192 -19.77 -12.58 -58.44
C THR A 192 -19.81 -13.92 -59.21
N PRO A 193 -20.51 -14.03 -60.36
CA PRO A 193 -20.53 -15.25 -61.15
C PRO A 193 -19.18 -15.48 -61.84
N LEU A 194 -18.62 -16.69 -61.71
CA LEU A 194 -17.40 -17.14 -62.40
C LEU A 194 -17.59 -17.16 -63.93
N PRO A 195 -16.64 -16.62 -64.72
CA PRO A 195 -16.63 -16.82 -66.17
C PRO A 195 -16.06 -18.21 -66.53
N PRO A 196 -16.39 -18.76 -67.72
CA PRO A 196 -15.95 -20.10 -68.12
C PRO A 196 -14.47 -20.12 -68.51
N GLU A 197 -13.74 -21.09 -67.96
CA GLU A 197 -12.32 -21.37 -68.19
C GLU A 197 -12.09 -21.87 -69.63
N THR A 198 -11.11 -21.28 -70.34
CA THR A 198 -10.60 -21.82 -71.61
C THR A 198 -9.15 -22.25 -71.43
N SER A 199 -8.92 -23.56 -71.56
CA SER A 199 -7.61 -24.20 -71.51
C SER A 199 -6.71 -23.76 -72.66
N THR A 200 -5.45 -23.45 -72.37
CA THR A 200 -4.37 -23.47 -73.34
C THR A 200 -3.18 -24.26 -72.78
N GLU A 201 -2.95 -25.43 -73.36
CA GLU A 201 -1.70 -26.19 -73.25
C GLU A 201 -0.61 -25.47 -74.04
N LEU A 202 0.59 -25.34 -73.46
CA LEU A 202 1.81 -25.16 -74.26
C LEU A 202 2.95 -26.00 -73.70
N GLN A 203 3.60 -26.64 -74.66
CA GLN A 203 4.55 -27.73 -74.62
C GLN A 203 5.98 -27.17 -74.63
N GLU A 204 6.85 -27.63 -73.73
CA GLU A 204 8.24 -27.18 -73.63
C GLU A 204 9.19 -28.20 -74.29
N GLN A 205 9.90 -27.76 -75.33
CA GLN A 205 10.98 -28.52 -76.00
C GLN A 205 12.35 -27.84 -75.79
N SER A 206 13.30 -28.68 -75.37
CA SER A 206 14.77 -28.69 -75.59
C SER A 206 15.55 -27.39 -75.81
N ALA A 207 16.69 -27.25 -75.14
CA ALA A 207 18.01 -27.65 -75.67
C ALA A 207 19.17 -27.10 -74.80
N ALA A 208 20.20 -27.92 -74.61
CA ALA A 208 21.51 -27.52 -74.08
C ALA A 208 22.28 -26.62 -75.07
N PRO A 209 23.39 -25.98 -74.64
CA PRO A 209 24.68 -26.55 -75.04
C PRO A 209 25.84 -26.40 -74.03
N LEU A 210 26.87 -27.20 -74.33
CA LEU A 210 28.19 -27.36 -73.71
C LEU A 210 29.08 -26.11 -73.77
N LEU A 211 29.86 -25.86 -72.71
CA LEU A 211 31.33 -26.04 -72.68
C LEU A 211 31.81 -26.08 -71.22
#